data_AF-A0A1V5PAC7-F1
#
_entry.id   AF-A0A1V5PAC7-F1
#
_cell.length_a   1.000
_cell.length_b   1.000
_cell.length_c   1.000
_cell.angle_alpha   90.00
_cell.angle_beta   90.00
_cell.angle_gamma   90.00
#
_symmetry.space_group_name_H-M   'P 1'
#
loop_
_entity.id
_entity.type
_entity.pdbx_description
1 polymer ?
#
loop_
_entity_poly.entity_id
_entity_poly.type
_entity_poly.pdbx_seq_one_letter_code
_entity_poly.pdbx_strand_id
1 'polypeptide(L)'
;MAGLDNREARLHINRFCWKVNTIWIDGAIEAINGVARVFIPPYSACYECTMNDNDWKELQSRRSCNLLTGEEMELGKVPTTPTISSIIAGVQCQEMLKILHGIDTCGGAGFVFNGMFLDSYIVNYPRKEDCLSHEVFDNIIEVNMGAKVTELREVLSFIKEKLGAEAVLELNNDILTGFQCRGCGKTERILKSLGKATLEESLCPDCNTYRTPELTHTIDGSEDFLEKTLFDIGVPLFDILTGRLGLNQIFFELSLDRHEVLGPLLQENLCNGVKYVRK
;
A
#
# COMPACT_ATOMS: atom_id res chain seq x y z
N MET A 1 4.91 -11.42 -5.94
CA MET A 1 3.71 -12.30 -5.97
C MET A 1 2.98 -12.14 -4.66
N ALA A 2 1.66 -12.29 -4.64
CA ALA A 2 0.87 -12.13 -3.44
C ALA A 2 -0.32 -13.11 -3.43
N GLY A 3 -0.63 -13.66 -2.26
CA GLY A 3 -1.80 -14.50 -1.98
C GLY A 3 -2.54 -13.96 -0.77
N LEU A 4 -3.02 -12.71 -0.89
CA LEU A 4 -3.64 -11.99 0.23
C LEU A 4 -5.08 -12.45 0.45
N ASP A 5 -5.61 -12.26 1.65
CA ASP A 5 -6.96 -12.68 2.03
C ASP A 5 -8.00 -11.57 1.94
N ASN A 6 -7.57 -10.30 1.80
CA ASN A 6 -8.47 -9.16 1.78
C ASN A 6 -8.22 -8.22 0.60
N ARG A 7 -9.26 -7.47 0.20
CA ARG A 7 -9.22 -6.56 -0.97
C ARG A 7 -8.36 -5.32 -0.69
N GLU A 8 -8.35 -4.84 0.55
CA GLU A 8 -7.63 -3.63 0.94
C GLU A 8 -6.12 -3.81 0.83
N ALA A 9 -5.58 -4.91 1.34
CA ALA A 9 -4.18 -5.27 1.21
C ALA A 9 -3.76 -5.44 -0.25
N ARG A 10 -4.64 -6.02 -1.10
CA ARG A 10 -4.38 -6.12 -2.55
C ARG A 10 -4.31 -4.75 -3.20
N LEU A 11 -5.25 -3.86 -2.87
CA LEU A 11 -5.24 -2.48 -3.36
C LEU A 11 -4.00 -1.72 -2.89
N HIS A 12 -3.59 -1.92 -1.64
CA HIS A 12 -2.38 -1.34 -1.07
C HIS A 12 -1.12 -1.79 -1.83
N ILE A 13 -0.88 -3.10 -1.95
CA ILE A 13 0.25 -3.63 -2.74
C ILE A 13 0.19 -3.13 -4.18
N ASN A 14 -0.99 -3.15 -4.82
CA ASN A 14 -1.14 -2.66 -6.18
C ASN A 14 -0.63 -1.23 -6.35
N ARG A 15 -1.00 -0.32 -5.44
CA ARG A 15 -0.60 1.09 -5.50
C ARG A 15 0.92 1.24 -5.34
N PHE A 16 1.52 0.55 -4.38
CA PHE A 16 2.98 0.60 -4.20
C PHE A 16 3.73 0.00 -5.40
N CYS A 17 3.28 -1.14 -5.94
CA CYS A 17 3.85 -1.72 -7.15
C CYS A 17 3.75 -0.77 -8.34
N TRP A 18 2.65 -0.02 -8.47
CA TRP A 18 2.49 0.98 -9.53
C TRP A 18 3.47 2.14 -9.37
N LYS A 19 3.57 2.70 -8.15
CA LYS A 19 4.50 3.79 -7.80
C LYS A 19 5.93 3.48 -8.24
N VAL A 20 6.40 2.26 -8.00
CA VAL A 20 7.79 1.85 -8.32
C VAL A 20 7.94 1.04 -9.62
N ASN A 21 6.94 1.03 -10.49
CA ASN A 21 6.93 0.26 -11.75
C ASN A 21 7.28 -1.23 -11.60
N THR A 22 6.83 -1.86 -10.53
CA THR A 22 7.10 -3.27 -10.23
C THR A 22 5.94 -4.16 -10.65
N ILE A 23 6.23 -5.17 -11.47
CA ILE A 23 5.26 -6.19 -11.86
C ILE A 23 4.86 -6.99 -10.62
N TRP A 24 3.56 -7.23 -10.45
CA TRP A 24 3.09 -8.11 -9.38
C TRP A 24 2.01 -9.07 -9.88
N ILE A 25 1.97 -10.23 -9.24
CA ILE A 25 1.05 -11.31 -9.57
C ILE A 25 0.18 -11.55 -8.35
N ASP A 26 -1.12 -11.38 -8.50
CA ASP A 26 -2.14 -11.64 -7.48
C ASP A 26 -2.70 -13.05 -7.63
N GLY A 27 -2.97 -13.68 -6.49
CA GLY A 27 -3.65 -14.96 -6.37
C GLY A 27 -4.82 -14.80 -5.41
N ALA A 28 -5.99 -15.26 -5.84
CA ALA A 28 -7.18 -15.28 -5.02
C ALA A 28 -7.90 -16.62 -5.14
N ILE A 29 -8.51 -17.06 -4.05
CA ILE A 29 -9.28 -18.30 -3.97
C ILE A 29 -10.61 -18.02 -3.28
N GLU A 30 -11.64 -18.74 -3.68
CA GLU A 30 -12.95 -18.73 -3.05
C GLU A 30 -13.54 -20.15 -3.12
N ALA A 31 -13.45 -20.87 -1.99
CA ALA A 31 -13.80 -22.28 -1.90
C ALA A 31 -13.13 -23.12 -3.01
N ILE A 32 -13.90 -23.59 -4.00
CA ILE A 32 -13.43 -24.44 -5.09
C ILE A 32 -12.99 -23.65 -6.35
N ASN A 33 -13.07 -22.32 -6.32
CA ASN A 33 -12.72 -21.45 -7.43
C ASN A 33 -11.46 -20.65 -7.12
N GLY A 34 -10.74 -20.21 -8.15
CA GLY A 34 -9.58 -19.36 -7.97
C GLY A 34 -9.23 -18.54 -9.19
N VAL A 35 -8.40 -17.51 -8.98
CA VAL A 35 -7.89 -16.65 -10.05
C VAL A 35 -6.44 -16.26 -9.79
N ALA A 36 -5.63 -16.28 -10.84
CA ALA A 36 -4.28 -15.70 -10.86
C ALA A 36 -4.24 -14.54 -11.86
N ARG A 37 -3.79 -13.36 -11.43
CA ARG A 37 -3.80 -12.13 -12.25
C ARG A 37 -2.40 -11.54 -12.32
N VAL A 38 -1.98 -11.14 -13.51
CA VAL A 38 -0.68 -10.48 -13.72
C VAL A 38 -0.90 -9.00 -14.02
N PHE A 39 -0.29 -8.14 -13.22
CA PHE A 39 -0.38 -6.69 -13.39
C PHE A 39 1.02 -6.11 -13.68
N ILE A 40 1.14 -5.44 -14.82
CA ILE A 40 2.37 -4.88 -15.37
C ILE A 40 2.21 -3.35 -15.47
N PRO A 41 2.71 -2.59 -14.49
CA PRO A 41 2.80 -1.14 -14.61
C PRO A 41 3.80 -0.73 -15.70
N PRO A 42 3.60 0.42 -16.38
CA PRO A 42 2.39 1.25 -16.40
C PRO A 42 1.36 0.79 -17.46
N TYR A 43 1.61 -0.33 -18.14
CA TYR A 43 0.98 -0.66 -19.42
C TYR A 43 -0.35 -1.42 -19.30
N SER A 44 -0.50 -2.30 -18.31
CA SER A 44 -1.68 -3.16 -18.20
C SER A 44 -2.80 -2.51 -17.39
N ALA A 45 -3.95 -3.17 -17.26
CA ALA A 45 -4.87 -2.89 -16.17
C ALA A 45 -4.16 -3.12 -14.82
N CYS A 46 -4.51 -2.35 -13.80
CA CYS A 46 -4.10 -2.60 -12.41
C CYS A 46 -5.23 -3.31 -11.64
N TYR A 47 -4.99 -3.69 -10.38
CA TYR A 47 -6.02 -4.34 -9.56
C TYR A 47 -7.28 -3.47 -9.38
N GLU A 48 -7.10 -2.16 -9.15
CA GLU A 48 -8.22 -1.21 -9.01
C GLU A 48 -9.05 -1.10 -10.31
N CYS A 49 -8.43 -1.30 -11.48
CA CYS A 49 -9.16 -1.37 -12.75
C CYS A 49 -10.14 -2.55 -12.79
N THR A 50 -9.86 -3.64 -12.07
CA THR A 50 -10.72 -4.83 -12.03
C THR A 50 -11.90 -4.71 -11.05
N MET A 51 -11.92 -3.68 -10.21
CA MET A 51 -12.94 -3.48 -9.20
C MET A 51 -14.22 -2.86 -9.75
N ASN A 52 -15.37 -3.32 -9.23
CA ASN A 52 -16.70 -2.78 -9.51
C ASN A 52 -17.25 -1.97 -8.32
N ASP A 53 -18.43 -1.37 -8.50
CA ASP A 53 -19.06 -0.51 -7.48
C ASP A 53 -19.39 -1.25 -6.17
N ASN A 54 -19.67 -2.56 -6.23
CA ASN A 54 -19.93 -3.35 -5.04
C ASN A 54 -18.64 -3.62 -4.25
N ASP A 55 -17.53 -3.90 -4.94
CA ASP A 55 -16.21 -4.00 -4.30
C ASP A 55 -15.85 -2.69 -3.59
N TRP A 56 -16.22 -1.55 -4.18
CA TRP A 56 -16.04 -0.23 -3.57
C TRP A 56 -16.92 -0.01 -2.34
N LYS A 57 -18.19 -0.42 -2.37
CA LYS A 57 -19.07 -0.35 -1.19
C LYS A 57 -18.51 -1.18 -0.04
N GLU A 58 -17.96 -2.36 -0.32
CA GLU A 58 -17.35 -3.23 0.70
C GLU A 58 -16.05 -2.63 1.28
N LEU A 59 -15.20 -2.02 0.44
CA LEU A 59 -14.04 -1.26 0.92
C LEU A 59 -14.45 -0.02 1.72
N GLN A 60 -15.47 0.70 1.27
CA GLN A 60 -15.91 1.93 1.90
C GLN A 60 -16.59 1.64 3.24
N SER A 61 -17.37 0.56 3.37
CA SER A 61 -17.94 0.16 4.66
C SER A 61 -16.85 -0.14 5.70
N ARG A 62 -15.69 -0.66 5.26
CA ARG A 62 -14.50 -0.82 6.12
C ARG A 62 -13.90 0.52 6.53
N ARG A 63 -13.76 1.47 5.59
CA ARG A 63 -13.16 2.80 5.83
C ARG A 63 -14.07 3.78 6.58
N SER A 64 -15.37 3.79 6.32
CA SER A 64 -16.33 4.72 6.95
C SER A 64 -16.47 4.47 8.45
N CYS A 65 -16.14 3.26 8.88
CA CYS A 65 -16.11 2.84 10.26
C CYS A 65 -14.71 2.34 10.61
N ASN A 66 -13.67 3.15 10.33
CA ASN A 66 -12.22 2.91 10.54
C ASN A 66 -11.79 2.24 11.87
N LEU A 67 -12.72 1.99 12.79
CA LEU A 67 -12.50 1.41 14.11
C LEU A 67 -13.42 0.19 14.39
N LEU A 68 -14.55 -0.02 13.71
CA LEU A 68 -15.59 -1.01 14.10
C LEU A 68 -15.45 -2.42 13.50
N THR A 69 -14.58 -2.67 12.52
CA THR A 69 -14.72 -3.89 11.69
C THR A 69 -13.83 -5.06 12.07
N GLY A 70 -13.05 -4.98 13.15
CA GLY A 70 -12.19 -6.09 13.60
C GLY A 70 -12.98 -7.35 13.99
N GLU A 71 -14.09 -7.17 14.70
CA GLU A 71 -14.87 -8.30 15.26
C GLU A 71 -15.92 -8.86 14.28
N GLU A 72 -16.52 -8.03 13.41
CA GLU A 72 -17.49 -8.50 12.40
C GLU A 72 -16.84 -9.36 11.30
N MET A 73 -15.51 -9.28 11.15
CA MET A 73 -14.73 -10.05 10.16
C MET A 73 -14.52 -11.53 10.54
N GLU A 74 -14.60 -11.90 11.83
CA GLU A 74 -14.42 -13.32 12.23
C GLU A 74 -15.54 -14.24 11.75
N LEU A 75 -16.70 -13.66 11.40
CA LEU A 75 -17.90 -14.39 10.98
C LEU A 75 -17.90 -14.76 9.48
N GLY A 76 -17.01 -14.18 8.67
CA GLY A 76 -16.96 -14.36 7.21
C GLY A 76 -15.87 -15.31 6.70
N LYS A 77 -15.59 -16.42 7.40
CA LYS A 77 -14.51 -17.35 7.01
C LYS A 77 -14.82 -18.03 5.67
N VAL A 78 -14.09 -17.65 4.62
CA VAL A 78 -14.07 -18.39 3.36
C VAL A 78 -13.18 -19.63 3.55
N PRO A 79 -13.66 -20.85 3.27
CA PRO A 79 -12.85 -22.05 3.43
C PRO A 79 -11.61 -22.01 2.53
N THR A 80 -10.42 -22.01 3.15
CA THR A 80 -9.17 -22.20 2.43
C THR A 80 -9.10 -23.64 1.92
N THR A 81 -9.08 -23.81 0.60
CA THR A 81 -9.05 -25.13 -0.03
C THR A 81 -7.65 -25.40 -0.59
N PRO A 82 -6.83 -26.28 0.03
CA PRO A 82 -5.42 -26.47 -0.35
C PRO A 82 -5.22 -26.88 -1.82
N THR A 83 -6.18 -27.62 -2.40
CA THR A 83 -6.11 -28.04 -3.80
C THR A 83 -6.18 -26.86 -4.75
N ILE A 84 -7.10 -25.92 -4.52
CA ILE A 84 -7.23 -24.70 -5.34
C ILE A 84 -6.06 -23.77 -5.10
N SER A 85 -5.62 -23.60 -3.84
CA SER A 85 -4.41 -22.84 -3.55
C SER A 85 -3.21 -23.37 -4.32
N SER A 86 -3.07 -24.70 -4.44
CA SER A 86 -1.97 -25.32 -5.19
C SER A 86 -2.04 -25.03 -6.69
N ILE A 87 -3.25 -25.07 -7.28
CA ILE A 87 -3.48 -24.75 -8.69
C ILE A 87 -3.12 -23.28 -8.96
N ILE A 88 -3.68 -22.36 -8.18
CA ILE A 88 -3.48 -20.93 -8.37
C ILE A 88 -2.01 -20.54 -8.11
N ALA A 89 -1.39 -21.05 -7.04
CA ALA A 89 0.03 -20.81 -6.78
C ALA A 89 0.92 -21.36 -7.91
N GLY A 90 0.59 -22.53 -8.48
CA GLY A 90 1.28 -23.08 -9.64
C GLY A 90 1.24 -22.14 -10.85
N VAL A 91 0.06 -21.56 -11.14
CA VAL A 91 -0.08 -20.56 -12.21
C VAL A 91 0.69 -19.28 -11.89
N GLN A 92 0.64 -18.78 -10.66
CA GLN A 92 1.42 -17.60 -10.25
C GLN A 92 2.92 -17.82 -10.45
N CYS A 93 3.45 -18.96 -10.02
CA CYS A 93 4.85 -19.33 -10.22
C CYS A 93 5.22 -19.43 -11.70
N GLN A 94 4.35 -20.01 -12.53
CA GLN A 94 4.58 -20.13 -13.96
C GLN A 94 4.65 -18.74 -14.65
N GLU A 95 3.75 -17.82 -14.31
CA GLU A 95 3.80 -16.45 -14.83
C GLU A 95 5.02 -15.68 -14.31
N MET A 96 5.42 -15.90 -13.05
CA MET A 96 6.66 -15.32 -12.52
C MET A 96 7.89 -15.80 -13.29
N LEU A 97 8.00 -17.11 -13.56
CA LEU A 97 9.10 -17.65 -14.35
C LEU A 97 9.14 -17.05 -15.75
N LYS A 98 7.98 -16.88 -16.39
CA LYS A 98 7.92 -16.22 -17.71
C LYS A 98 8.46 -14.79 -17.64
N ILE A 99 8.05 -14.00 -16.64
CA ILE A 99 8.57 -12.64 -16.41
C ILE A 99 10.10 -12.66 -16.25
N LEU A 100 10.62 -13.54 -15.38
CA LEU A 100 12.06 -13.64 -15.11
C LEU A 100 12.87 -14.04 -16.35
N HIS A 101 12.29 -14.81 -17.26
CA HIS A 101 12.92 -15.24 -18.51
C HIS A 101 12.60 -14.34 -19.72
N GLY A 102 11.84 -13.26 -19.54
CA GLY A 102 11.44 -12.38 -20.64
C GLY A 102 10.51 -13.03 -21.67
N ILE A 103 9.72 -14.00 -21.22
CA ILE A 103 8.68 -14.67 -22.02
C ILE A 103 7.35 -13.93 -21.81
N ASP A 104 6.53 -13.85 -22.86
CA ASP A 104 5.21 -13.23 -22.80
C ASP A 104 4.32 -13.85 -21.71
N THR A 105 3.61 -12.99 -20.99
CA THR A 105 2.75 -13.33 -19.85
C THR A 105 1.31 -12.89 -20.10
N CYS A 106 0.39 -13.29 -19.23
CA CYS A 106 -1.00 -12.81 -19.25
C CYS A 106 -1.15 -11.42 -18.58
N GLY A 107 -0.25 -10.48 -18.89
CA GLY A 107 -0.28 -9.12 -18.35
C GLY A 107 -1.61 -8.40 -18.63
N GLY A 108 -2.25 -7.87 -17.59
CA GLY A 108 -3.58 -7.25 -17.68
C GLY A 108 -4.72 -8.25 -17.80
N ALA A 109 -4.45 -9.54 -17.60
CA ALA A 109 -5.44 -10.60 -17.65
C ALA A 109 -5.38 -11.48 -16.40
N GLY A 110 -6.43 -12.29 -16.23
CA GLY A 110 -6.59 -13.25 -15.15
C GLY A 110 -6.85 -14.64 -15.69
N PHE A 111 -6.10 -15.63 -15.23
CA PHE A 111 -6.45 -17.03 -15.36
C PHE A 111 -7.47 -17.39 -14.28
N VAL A 112 -8.67 -17.78 -14.69
CA VAL A 112 -9.74 -18.22 -13.79
C VAL A 112 -9.83 -19.73 -13.84
N PHE A 113 -9.88 -20.36 -12.67
CA PHE A 113 -10.15 -21.77 -12.48
C PHE A 113 -11.48 -21.95 -11.76
N ASN A 114 -12.35 -22.77 -12.32
CA ASN A 114 -13.64 -23.11 -11.74
C ASN A 114 -13.66 -24.61 -11.40
N GLY A 115 -13.67 -24.87 -10.09
CA GLY A 115 -13.58 -26.24 -9.57
C GLY A 115 -14.88 -27.02 -9.63
N MET A 116 -16.03 -26.38 -9.92
CA MET A 116 -17.31 -27.06 -10.02
C MET A 116 -17.40 -27.90 -11.31
N PHE A 117 -16.90 -27.36 -12.42
CA PHE A 117 -16.96 -28.00 -13.74
C PHE A 117 -15.59 -28.38 -14.30
N LEU A 118 -14.51 -28.17 -13.53
CA LEU A 118 -13.12 -28.41 -13.96
C LEU A 118 -12.78 -27.63 -15.25
N ASP A 119 -13.23 -26.39 -15.32
CA ASP A 119 -13.00 -25.47 -16.43
C ASP A 119 -12.00 -24.38 -16.07
N SER A 120 -11.30 -23.88 -17.09
CA SER A 120 -10.43 -22.72 -16.95
C SER A 120 -10.46 -21.84 -18.19
N TYR A 121 -10.31 -20.54 -17.99
CA TYR A 121 -10.36 -19.55 -19.05
C TYR A 121 -9.58 -18.29 -18.67
N ILE A 122 -9.26 -17.46 -19.68
CA ILE A 122 -8.57 -16.18 -19.50
C ILE A 122 -9.59 -15.04 -19.58
N VAL A 123 -9.51 -14.12 -18.64
CA VAL A 123 -10.28 -12.87 -18.62
C VAL A 123 -9.33 -11.70 -18.84
N ASN A 124 -9.55 -10.90 -19.88
CA ASN A 124 -8.80 -9.67 -20.10
C ASN A 124 -9.48 -8.51 -19.38
N TYR A 125 -8.70 -7.70 -18.65
CA TYR A 125 -9.22 -6.55 -17.92
C TYR A 125 -8.93 -5.25 -18.68
N PRO A 126 -9.93 -4.38 -18.87
CA PRO A 126 -9.70 -3.07 -19.46
C PRO A 126 -8.93 -2.18 -18.49
N ARG A 127 -7.90 -1.48 -18.99
CA ARG A 127 -7.22 -0.43 -18.24
C ARG A 127 -8.12 0.82 -18.21
N LYS A 128 -8.45 1.30 -17.01
CA LYS A 128 -9.18 2.57 -16.82
C LYS A 128 -8.18 3.73 -16.92
N GLU A 129 -8.46 4.73 -17.75
CA GLU A 129 -7.57 5.90 -17.91
C GLU A 129 -7.52 6.74 -16.63
N ASP A 130 -8.68 7.02 -16.04
CA ASP A 130 -8.83 7.85 -14.82
C ASP A 130 -8.68 7.04 -13.51
N CYS A 131 -7.85 5.99 -13.51
CA CYS A 131 -7.64 5.18 -12.29
C CYS A 131 -6.72 5.89 -11.31
N LEU A 132 -7.17 6.03 -10.05
CA LEU A 132 -6.43 6.70 -8.97
C LEU A 132 -5.19 5.93 -8.51
N SER A 133 -5.07 4.65 -8.88
CA SER A 133 -3.87 3.84 -8.60
C SER A 133 -2.73 4.06 -9.61
N HIS A 134 -2.94 4.81 -10.70
CA HIS A 134 -1.94 4.97 -11.77
C HIS A 134 -0.88 6.05 -11.51
N GLU A 135 -0.48 6.25 -10.26
CA GLU A 135 0.62 7.14 -9.88
C GLU A 135 1.97 6.42 -10.03
N VAL A 136 2.95 7.10 -10.62
CA VAL A 136 4.31 6.58 -10.82
C VAL A 136 5.31 7.57 -10.23
N PHE A 137 6.24 7.07 -9.43
CA PHE A 137 7.33 7.85 -8.86
C PHE A 137 8.48 7.93 -9.85
N ASP A 138 8.59 9.07 -10.52
CA ASP A 138 9.67 9.34 -11.45
C ASP A 138 10.92 9.80 -10.70
N ASN A 139 12.05 9.11 -10.91
CA ASN A 139 13.36 9.45 -10.35
C ASN A 139 13.40 9.51 -8.81
N ILE A 140 13.27 8.34 -8.17
CA ILE A 140 13.43 8.20 -6.71
C ILE A 140 14.88 8.50 -6.31
N ILE A 141 15.06 9.46 -5.39
CA ILE A 141 16.37 9.90 -4.89
C ILE A 141 16.71 9.10 -3.64
N GLU A 142 17.83 8.39 -3.64
CA GLU A 142 18.36 7.77 -2.42
C GLU A 142 18.89 8.87 -1.48
N VAL A 143 18.40 8.89 -0.24
CA VAL A 143 18.85 9.84 0.78
C VAL A 143 19.41 9.12 1.99
N ASN A 144 20.40 9.74 2.63
CA ASN A 144 20.99 9.25 3.87
C ASN A 144 20.12 9.61 5.09
N MET A 145 18.84 9.23 5.04
CA MET A 145 17.84 9.43 6.09
C MET A 145 17.21 8.08 6.44
N GLY A 146 16.72 7.93 7.67
CA GLY A 146 16.12 6.70 8.17
C GLY A 146 14.96 7.01 9.10
N ALA A 147 13.90 6.19 9.07
CA ALA A 147 12.64 6.56 9.71
C ALA A 147 12.79 6.74 11.24
N LYS A 148 13.66 5.96 11.88
CA LYS A 148 13.87 5.99 13.34
C LYS A 148 14.76 7.12 13.86
N VAL A 149 15.54 7.74 12.98
CA VAL A 149 16.59 8.69 13.39
C VAL A 149 16.38 10.08 12.81
N THR A 150 15.67 10.18 11.67
CA THR A 150 15.42 11.46 11.00
C THR A 150 14.13 12.08 11.55
N GLU A 151 14.26 13.31 12.03
CA GLU A 151 13.14 14.13 12.52
C GLU A 151 12.40 14.82 11.38
N LEU A 152 11.12 15.13 11.58
CA LEU A 152 10.30 15.78 10.55
C LEU A 152 10.83 17.15 10.13
N ARG A 153 11.38 17.92 11.08
CA ARG A 153 12.01 19.21 10.77
C ARG A 153 13.16 19.08 9.78
N GLU A 154 13.93 17.99 9.85
CA GLU A 154 15.08 17.73 8.97
C GLU A 154 14.59 17.38 7.56
N VAL A 155 13.56 16.54 7.47
CA VAL A 155 12.91 16.18 6.20
C VAL A 155 12.32 17.41 5.52
N LEU A 156 11.59 18.24 6.26
CA LEU A 156 11.03 19.48 5.71
C LEU A 156 12.13 20.43 5.24
N SER A 157 13.22 20.57 5.99
CA SER A 157 14.36 21.41 5.60
C SER A 157 14.97 20.92 4.28
N PHE A 158 15.15 19.60 4.13
CA PHE A 158 15.62 18.98 2.90
C PHE A 158 14.67 19.21 1.71
N ILE A 159 13.36 19.04 1.90
CA ILE A 159 12.36 19.29 0.85
C ILE A 159 12.37 20.77 0.45
N LYS A 160 12.39 21.68 1.42
CA LYS A 160 12.38 23.12 1.18
C LYS A 160 13.65 23.61 0.49
N GLU A 161 14.80 23.02 0.77
CA GLU A 161 16.05 23.29 0.05
C GLU A 161 15.96 22.89 -1.43
N LYS A 162 15.28 21.77 -1.75
CA LYS A 162 15.17 21.27 -3.12
C LYS A 162 14.05 21.91 -3.95
N LEU A 163 12.90 22.19 -3.35
CA LEU A 163 11.69 22.65 -4.05
C LEU A 163 11.35 24.12 -3.78
N GLY A 164 11.68 24.65 -2.60
CA GLY A 164 11.35 26.01 -2.16
C GLY A 164 10.68 26.06 -0.79
N ALA A 165 10.63 27.26 -0.18
CA ALA A 165 10.22 27.45 1.21
C ALA A 165 8.79 26.99 1.55
N GLU A 166 7.88 27.02 0.58
CA GLU A 166 6.47 26.63 0.71
C GLU A 166 6.23 25.13 0.43
N ALA A 167 7.29 24.35 0.22
CA ALA A 167 7.17 22.94 -0.06
C ALA A 167 6.77 22.15 1.20
N VAL A 168 5.97 21.11 0.98
CA VAL A 168 5.37 20.28 2.02
C VAL A 168 5.82 18.82 1.87
N LEU A 169 5.82 18.08 2.97
CA LEU A 169 5.96 16.63 2.98
C LEU A 169 4.58 15.99 2.79
N GLU A 170 4.43 15.15 1.79
CA GLU A 170 3.23 14.34 1.54
C GLU A 170 3.52 12.87 1.85
N LEU A 171 2.62 12.26 2.60
CA LEU A 171 2.77 10.91 3.14
C LEU A 171 1.94 9.90 2.35
N ASN A 172 2.41 8.65 2.28
CA ASN A 172 1.70 7.57 1.60
C ASN A 172 0.42 7.12 2.33
N ASN A 173 0.32 7.41 3.63
CA ASN A 173 -0.75 6.96 4.51
C ASN A 173 -1.21 8.11 5.41
N ASP A 174 -2.49 8.07 5.79
CA ASP A 174 -3.03 8.99 6.79
C ASP A 174 -2.43 8.71 8.18
N ILE A 175 -2.07 9.78 8.85
CA ILE A 175 -1.57 9.80 10.21
C ILE A 175 -2.68 10.30 11.12
N LEU A 176 -2.96 9.52 12.16
CA LEU A 176 -3.78 9.95 13.28
C LEU A 176 -2.94 10.92 14.12
N THR A 177 -3.41 12.15 14.27
CA THR A 177 -2.76 13.18 15.09
C THR A 177 -3.47 13.39 16.43
N GLY A 178 -4.70 12.91 16.55
CA GLY A 178 -5.45 12.99 17.80
C GLY A 178 -6.89 12.52 17.66
N PHE A 179 -7.61 12.63 18.75
CA PHE A 179 -9.04 12.38 18.83
C PHE A 179 -9.76 13.55 19.48
N GLN A 180 -10.87 13.95 18.91
CA GLN A 180 -11.79 14.92 19.50
C GLN A 180 -13.10 14.23 19.92
N CYS A 181 -13.43 14.30 21.22
CA CYS A 181 -14.71 13.81 21.71
C CYS A 181 -15.78 14.91 21.58
N ARG A 182 -16.83 14.68 20.80
CA ARG A 182 -17.97 15.61 20.68
C ARG A 182 -18.90 15.60 21.90
N GLY A 183 -18.89 14.53 22.70
CA GLY A 183 -19.73 14.39 23.89
C GLY A 183 -19.24 15.23 25.07
N CYS A 184 -17.95 15.13 25.41
CA CYS A 184 -17.36 15.84 26.56
C CYS A 184 -16.41 16.99 26.17
N GLY A 185 -16.12 17.18 24.88
CA GLY A 185 -15.24 18.24 24.37
C GLY A 185 -13.74 17.99 24.56
N LYS A 186 -13.32 16.88 25.17
CA LYS A 186 -11.90 16.56 25.35
C LYS A 186 -11.22 16.21 24.04
N THR A 187 -9.99 16.68 23.91
CA THR A 187 -9.05 16.32 22.85
C THR A 187 -7.90 15.50 23.42
N GLU A 188 -7.53 14.43 22.74
CA GLU A 188 -6.36 13.62 23.08
C GLU A 188 -5.38 13.65 21.91
N ARG A 189 -4.09 13.88 22.19
CA ARG A 189 -3.04 13.83 21.18
C ARG A 189 -2.52 12.41 21.05
N ILE A 190 -2.55 11.86 19.84
CA ILE A 190 -2.01 10.54 19.54
C ILE A 190 -1.33 10.65 18.19
N LEU A 191 -0.08 10.20 18.07
CA LEU A 191 0.64 10.15 16.80
C LEU A 191 0.88 8.69 16.43
N LYS A 192 0.23 8.23 15.36
CA LYS A 192 0.48 6.92 14.76
C LYS A 192 -0.15 6.82 13.38
N SER A 193 0.27 5.82 12.61
CA SER A 193 -0.44 5.42 11.40
C SER A 193 -1.88 5.01 11.73
N LEU A 194 -2.85 5.50 10.95
CA LEU A 194 -4.27 5.20 11.16
C LEU A 194 -4.56 3.70 11.16
N GLY A 195 -3.87 2.91 10.32
CA GLY A 195 -4.03 1.46 10.26
C GLY A 195 -3.59 0.71 11.53
N LYS A 196 -2.94 1.38 12.49
CA LYS A 196 -2.55 0.83 13.80
C LYS A 196 -3.45 1.30 14.94
N ALA A 197 -4.48 2.12 14.68
CA ALA A 197 -5.42 2.53 15.70
C ALA A 197 -6.41 1.39 16.02
N THR A 198 -6.76 1.21 17.29
CA THR A 198 -7.68 0.14 17.72
C THR A 198 -9.06 0.68 18.05
N LEU A 199 -10.10 -0.17 17.98
CA LEU A 199 -11.47 0.21 18.33
C LEU A 199 -11.58 0.82 19.73
N GLU A 200 -10.87 0.27 20.70
CA GLU A 200 -10.86 0.75 22.08
C GLU A 200 -10.40 2.22 22.15
N GLU A 201 -9.42 2.59 21.33
CA GLU A 201 -8.92 3.97 21.25
C GLU A 201 -9.93 4.92 20.57
N SER A 202 -10.92 4.42 19.86
CA SER A 202 -12.00 5.28 19.33
C SER A 202 -12.96 5.77 20.39
N LEU A 203 -13.05 5.06 21.52
CA LEU A 203 -13.99 5.39 22.59
C LEU A 203 -13.36 6.41 23.53
N CYS A 204 -14.17 7.39 23.95
CA CYS A 204 -13.73 8.35 24.94
C CYS A 204 -13.64 7.68 26.32
N PRO A 205 -12.49 7.74 27.02
CA PRO A 205 -12.34 7.12 28.33
C PRO A 205 -13.27 7.71 29.41
N ASP A 206 -13.79 8.92 29.22
CA ASP A 206 -14.63 9.60 30.21
C ASP A 206 -16.14 9.40 29.99
N CYS A 207 -16.60 9.40 28.74
CA CYS A 207 -18.04 9.38 28.43
C CYS A 207 -18.45 8.19 27.55
N ASN A 208 -17.50 7.34 27.16
CA ASN A 208 -17.71 6.12 26.38
C ASN A 208 -18.44 6.34 25.04
N THR A 209 -18.35 7.55 24.48
CA THR A 209 -18.86 7.86 23.14
C THR A 209 -17.73 7.86 22.12
N TYR A 210 -18.06 7.59 20.84
CA TYR A 210 -17.10 7.63 19.75
C TYR A 210 -16.49 9.02 19.57
N ARG A 211 -15.17 9.04 19.45
CA ARG A 211 -14.39 10.24 19.16
C ARG A 211 -14.18 10.38 17.66
N THR A 212 -14.10 11.62 17.20
CA THR A 212 -13.74 11.93 15.81
C THR A 212 -12.21 11.90 15.69
N PRO A 213 -11.63 11.07 14.80
CA PRO A 213 -10.19 11.09 14.56
C PRO A 213 -9.79 12.37 13.83
N GLU A 214 -8.67 12.94 14.23
CA GLU A 214 -7.99 14.01 13.51
C GLU A 214 -6.89 13.39 12.67
N LEU A 215 -6.95 13.58 11.35
CA LEU A 215 -6.06 12.96 10.39
C LEU A 215 -5.29 14.02 9.62
N THR A 216 -4.03 13.72 9.32
CA THR A 216 -3.26 14.46 8.32
C THR A 216 -2.51 13.51 7.39
N HIS A 217 -2.29 13.95 6.15
CA HIS A 217 -1.44 13.28 5.15
C HIS A 217 -0.38 14.22 4.58
N THR A 218 -0.37 15.48 5.04
CA THR A 218 0.57 16.51 4.60
C THR A 218 1.16 17.20 5.84
N ILE A 219 2.46 17.50 5.79
CA ILE A 219 3.18 18.21 6.84
C ILE A 219 3.85 19.43 6.21
N ASP A 220 3.56 20.63 6.69
CA ASP A 220 4.05 21.90 6.10
C ASP A 220 5.05 22.66 7.00
N GLY A 221 5.14 22.27 8.28
CA GLY A 221 5.97 22.90 9.30
C GLY A 221 5.19 23.74 10.31
N SER A 222 3.86 23.78 10.24
CA SER A 222 2.99 24.39 11.24
C SER A 222 2.68 23.46 12.42
N GLU A 223 3.04 22.19 12.31
CA GLU A 223 2.73 21.15 13.26
C GLU A 223 3.51 21.29 14.58
N ASP A 224 2.89 20.89 15.69
CA ASP A 224 3.49 20.93 17.03
C ASP A 224 4.39 19.72 17.35
N PHE A 225 4.63 18.84 16.38
CA PHE A 225 5.36 17.57 16.55
C PHE A 225 6.56 17.41 15.61
N LEU A 226 7.14 18.50 15.12
CA LEU A 226 8.26 18.45 14.16
C LEU A 226 9.56 17.85 14.71
N GLU A 227 9.71 17.79 16.04
CA GLU A 227 10.83 17.12 16.73
C GLU A 227 10.64 15.59 16.80
N LYS A 228 9.49 15.06 16.33
CA LYS A 228 9.27 13.61 16.24
C LYS A 228 9.98 13.03 15.04
N THR A 229 10.38 11.78 15.17
CA THR A 229 10.93 11.01 14.05
C THR A 229 9.82 10.58 13.10
N LEU A 230 10.19 10.27 11.85
CA LEU A 230 9.25 9.69 10.89
C LEU A 230 8.59 8.41 11.43
N PHE A 231 9.35 7.58 12.15
CA PHE A 231 8.85 6.35 12.76
C PHE A 231 7.83 6.62 13.87
N ASP A 232 8.03 7.66 14.69
CA ASP A 232 7.10 8.02 15.77
C ASP A 232 5.70 8.38 15.25
N ILE A 233 5.62 9.00 14.07
CA ILE A 233 4.33 9.34 13.44
C ILE A 233 3.76 8.18 12.61
N GLY A 234 4.51 7.08 12.48
CA GLY A 234 4.06 5.84 11.84
C GLY A 234 4.51 5.63 10.39
N VAL A 235 5.51 6.38 9.91
CA VAL A 235 6.15 6.10 8.61
C VAL A 235 6.91 4.77 8.70
N PRO A 236 6.68 3.83 7.75
CA PRO A 236 7.43 2.57 7.70
C PRO A 236 8.93 2.78 7.46
N LEU A 237 9.73 1.80 7.87
CA LEU A 237 11.14 1.74 7.52
C LEU A 237 11.30 1.58 6.01
N PHE A 238 12.32 2.23 5.45
CA PHE A 238 12.68 2.11 4.03
C PHE A 238 11.55 2.54 3.07
N ASP A 239 10.65 3.43 3.53
CA ASP A 239 9.59 3.99 2.70
C ASP A 239 10.13 5.04 1.72
N ILE A 240 9.33 5.34 0.69
CA ILE A 240 9.59 6.42 -0.26
C ILE A 240 8.62 7.56 0.03
N LEU A 241 9.15 8.73 0.37
CA LEU A 241 8.39 9.91 0.73
C LEU A 241 8.34 10.91 -0.42
N THR A 242 7.30 11.75 -0.41
CA THR A 242 7.07 12.76 -1.44
C THR A 242 7.25 14.16 -0.87
N GLY A 243 8.15 14.94 -1.44
CA GLY A 243 8.16 16.39 -1.26
C GLY A 243 7.34 17.04 -2.38
N ARG A 244 6.43 17.96 -2.05
CA ARG A 244 5.56 18.60 -3.05
C ARG A 244 5.55 20.12 -2.93
N LEU A 245 5.54 20.80 -4.08
CA LEU A 245 5.22 22.21 -4.22
C LEU A 245 4.35 22.41 -5.46
N GLY A 246 3.03 22.59 -5.25
CA GLY A 246 2.07 22.65 -6.35
C GLY A 246 2.03 21.34 -7.14
N LEU A 247 2.41 21.40 -8.42
CA LEU A 247 2.53 20.23 -9.31
C LEU A 247 3.94 19.62 -9.33
N ASN A 248 4.93 20.28 -8.73
CA ASN A 248 6.29 19.77 -8.69
C ASN A 248 6.43 18.81 -7.51
N GLN A 249 6.90 17.60 -7.79
CA GLN A 249 7.14 16.57 -6.78
C GLN A 249 8.58 16.08 -6.86
N ILE A 250 9.14 15.72 -5.72
CA ILE A 250 10.36 14.91 -5.61
C ILE A 250 10.03 13.67 -4.77
N PHE A 251 10.60 12.54 -5.14
CA PHE A 251 10.44 11.29 -4.41
C PHE A 251 11.79 10.90 -3.83
N PHE A 252 11.84 10.49 -2.56
CA PHE A 252 13.10 10.12 -1.92
C PHE A 252 12.94 8.91 -1.00
N GLU A 253 13.90 8.00 -1.07
CA GLU A 253 13.94 6.74 -0.33
C GLU A 253 14.75 6.89 0.96
N LEU A 254 14.22 6.40 2.07
CA LEU A 254 14.90 6.35 3.38
C LEU A 254 16.00 5.29 3.42
N SER A 255 17.09 5.48 2.67
CA SER A 255 18.08 4.45 2.39
C SER A 255 18.91 3.99 3.59
N LEU A 256 18.91 4.72 4.73
CA LEU A 256 19.54 4.23 5.97
C LEU A 256 18.85 2.97 6.52
N ASP A 257 17.55 2.84 6.30
CA ASP A 257 16.77 1.71 6.81
C ASP A 257 16.97 0.43 5.98
N ARG A 258 17.60 0.56 4.79
CA ARG A 258 17.75 -0.51 3.79
C ARG A 258 18.30 -1.80 4.39
N HIS A 259 19.35 -1.71 5.20
CA HIS A 259 19.96 -2.88 5.83
C HIS A 259 19.05 -3.57 6.84
N GLU A 260 18.28 -2.80 7.61
CA GLU A 260 17.34 -3.36 8.56
C GLU A 260 16.19 -4.09 7.85
N VAL A 261 15.66 -3.51 6.77
CA VAL A 261 14.49 -4.05 6.06
C VAL A 261 14.85 -5.22 5.14
N LEU A 262 15.93 -5.10 4.37
CA LEU A 262 16.31 -6.13 3.39
C LEU A 262 17.20 -7.23 3.98
N GLY A 263 17.90 -6.95 5.08
CA GLY A 263 18.76 -7.92 5.76
C GLY A 263 19.74 -8.63 4.80
N PRO A 264 19.82 -9.98 4.82
CA PRO A 264 20.72 -10.75 3.96
C PRO A 264 20.54 -10.55 2.44
N LEU A 265 19.35 -10.12 1.99
CA LEU A 265 19.03 -9.92 0.56
C LEU A 265 19.87 -8.80 -0.08
N LEU A 266 20.48 -7.92 0.73
CA LEU A 266 21.45 -6.94 0.28
C LEU A 266 22.77 -7.55 -0.22
N GLN A 267 23.19 -8.67 0.38
CA GLN A 267 24.48 -9.30 0.05
C GLN A 267 24.41 -10.10 -1.25
N GLU A 268 23.23 -10.60 -1.62
CA GLU A 268 23.03 -11.41 -2.83
C GLU A 268 23.01 -10.58 -4.13
N ASN A 269 22.70 -9.27 -4.05
CA ASN A 269 22.62 -8.39 -5.22
C ASN A 269 23.98 -7.88 -5.75
N LEU A 270 25.11 -8.26 -5.14
CA LEU A 270 26.44 -8.04 -5.73
C LEU A 270 26.78 -9.09 -6.82
N CYS A 271 25.97 -10.15 -6.97
CA CYS A 271 26.21 -11.25 -7.90
C CYS A 271 24.96 -11.57 -8.75
N ASN A 272 24.52 -10.60 -9.58
CA ASN A 272 23.99 -10.79 -10.95
C ASN A 272 23.05 -9.63 -11.29
N GLY A 273 23.56 -8.70 -12.09
CA GLY A 273 22.73 -7.68 -12.71
C GLY A 273 21.73 -8.32 -13.66
N VAL A 274 20.51 -8.58 -13.17
CA VAL A 274 19.34 -8.70 -14.03
C VAL A 274 19.00 -7.28 -14.47
N LYS A 275 19.68 -6.83 -15.52
CA LYS A 275 19.28 -5.64 -16.26
C LYS A 275 17.88 -5.94 -16.82
N TYR A 276 16.85 -5.36 -16.21
CA TYR A 276 15.54 -5.26 -16.83
C TYR A 276 15.74 -4.65 -18.22
N VAL A 277 15.47 -5.45 -19.25
CA VAL A 277 15.40 -4.94 -20.61
C VAL A 277 14.12 -4.10 -20.66
N ARG A 278 14.28 -2.81 -20.36
CA ARG A 278 13.32 -1.79 -20.79
C ARG A 278 13.34 -1.82 -22.32
N LYS A 279 12.37 -2.49 -22.92
CA LYS A 279 11.98 -2.25 -24.31
C LYS A 279 10.77 -1.33 -24.30
#